data_AF-A0A914Q221-F1
#
_entry.id   AF-A0A914Q221-F1
#
_cell.length_a   1.000
_cell.length_b   1.000
_cell.length_c   1.000
_cell.angle_alpha   90.00
_cell.angle_beta   90.00
_cell.angle_gamma   90.00
#
_symmetry.space_group_name_H-M   'P 1'
#
loop_
_entity.id
_entity.type
_entity.pdbx_description
1 polymer ?
#
loop_
_entity_poly.entity_id
_entity_poly.type
_entity_poly.pdbx_seq_one_letter_code
_entity_poly.pdbx_strand_id
1 'polypeptide(L)'
;MKGEKEICDVVDISKSIFGTSFTVEWLLDSLRKNDKVYQNLHGDRVVKDVTAYDVSGGKGFVSQVLRCTVTFVDSDTSAKEVYHTILKIPGMECLNEAKEKCDFDFDNYEKATNKDKYTFMTEIHKFECDFYKNLTTIIDVPCPKVFKTREWILKKQEGVIHMEDLTLRGKTLSFFENINLTQVKCIIRHLAHMHKNILSIDPEIWHGKYVKTQEALADCAQLFAPMEAPFLKKSKREGKSYMALRLKYLFLIN
;
A
#
# COMPACT_ATOMS: atom_id res chain seq x y z
N MET A 1 47.05 -7.15 -26.64
CA MET A 1 46.70 -6.78 -25.26
C MET A 1 45.20 -6.57 -25.20
N LYS A 2 44.45 -7.56 -24.67
CA LYS A 2 43.02 -7.41 -24.38
C LYS A 2 42.94 -6.80 -22.99
N GLY A 3 42.39 -5.59 -22.91
CA GLY A 3 42.19 -4.88 -21.65
C GLY A 3 41.33 -5.71 -20.70
N GLU A 4 41.77 -5.73 -19.45
CA GLU A 4 41.06 -6.32 -18.33
C GLU A 4 39.65 -5.70 -18.27
N LYS A 5 38.62 -6.54 -18.40
CA LYS A 5 37.24 -6.13 -18.13
C LYS A 5 37.20 -5.72 -16.65
N GLU A 6 36.99 -4.42 -16.40
CA GLU A 6 36.67 -3.91 -15.07
C GLU A 6 35.57 -4.78 -14.46
N ILE A 7 35.94 -5.42 -13.35
CA ILE A 7 35.02 -6.18 -12.51
C ILE A 7 34.06 -5.12 -11.95
N CYS A 8 32.85 -5.04 -12.49
CA CYS A 8 31.77 -4.36 -11.81
C CYS A 8 31.65 -5.02 -10.43
N ASP A 9 31.78 -4.22 -9.36
CA ASP A 9 31.54 -4.70 -8.00
C ASP A 9 30.23 -5.49 -7.98
N VAL A 10 30.33 -6.78 -7.66
CA VAL A 10 29.18 -7.67 -7.62
C VAL A 10 28.28 -7.15 -6.50
N VAL A 11 27.06 -6.77 -6.84
CA VAL A 11 26.05 -6.36 -5.85
C VAL A 11 25.95 -7.42 -4.77
N ASP A 12 26.12 -7.03 -3.51
CA ASP A 12 25.90 -7.92 -2.38
C ASP A 12 24.42 -8.27 -2.28
N ILE A 13 24.06 -9.42 -2.86
CA ILE A 13 22.70 -9.93 -2.89
C ILE A 13 22.20 -10.40 -1.51
N SER A 14 23.11 -10.64 -0.56
CA SER A 14 22.76 -11.09 0.79
C SER A 14 22.37 -9.95 1.73
N LYS A 15 22.73 -8.71 1.35
CA LYS A 15 22.42 -7.50 2.12
C LYS A 15 20.92 -7.36 2.38
N SER A 16 20.57 -7.02 3.61
CA SER A 16 19.20 -6.68 3.99
C SER A 16 18.76 -5.34 3.41
N ILE A 17 17.49 -5.26 3.03
CA ILE A 17 16.88 -4.03 2.51
C ILE A 17 16.40 -3.21 3.71
N PHE A 18 17.05 -2.07 3.95
CA PHE A 18 16.62 -1.08 4.95
C PHE A 18 16.39 -1.67 6.37
N GLY A 19 17.22 -2.63 6.78
CA GLY A 19 17.13 -3.27 8.10
C GLY A 19 15.99 -4.30 8.25
N THR A 20 15.28 -4.61 7.18
CA THR A 20 14.19 -5.61 7.17
C THR A 20 14.74 -7.04 7.07
N SER A 21 13.87 -8.05 7.20
CA SER A 21 14.27 -9.46 6.98
C SER A 21 14.46 -9.82 5.50
N PHE A 22 14.16 -8.92 4.57
CA PHE A 22 14.23 -9.15 3.14
C PHE A 22 15.60 -8.76 2.58
N THR A 23 16.17 -9.64 1.76
CA THR A 23 17.47 -9.40 1.11
C THR A 23 17.30 -8.80 -0.28
N VAL A 24 18.39 -8.23 -0.81
CA VAL A 24 18.48 -7.82 -2.22
C VAL A 24 18.13 -8.99 -3.15
N GLU A 25 18.62 -10.19 -2.86
CA GLU A 25 18.26 -11.41 -3.61
C GLU A 25 16.75 -11.62 -3.66
N TRP A 26 16.05 -11.57 -2.52
CA TRP A 26 14.61 -11.78 -2.46
C TRP A 26 13.84 -10.79 -3.35
N LEU A 27 14.26 -9.52 -3.35
CA LEU A 27 13.67 -8.46 -4.18
C LEU A 27 13.88 -8.75 -5.67
N LEU A 28 15.13 -8.98 -6.07
CA LEU A 28 15.48 -9.21 -7.49
C LEU A 28 14.82 -10.50 -8.00
N ASP A 29 14.80 -11.56 -7.21
CA ASP A 29 14.12 -12.81 -7.55
C ASP A 29 12.62 -12.61 -7.78
N SER A 30 11.99 -11.80 -6.93
CA SER A 30 10.58 -11.47 -7.07
C SER A 30 10.30 -10.75 -8.39
N LEU A 31 11.17 -9.82 -8.82
CA LEU A 31 11.03 -9.12 -10.10
C LEU A 31 11.32 -10.04 -11.28
N ARG A 32 12.44 -10.78 -11.23
CA ARG A 32 12.83 -11.74 -12.28
C ARG A 32 11.75 -12.77 -12.57
N LYS A 33 11.02 -13.23 -11.55
CA LYS A 33 9.95 -14.23 -11.72
C LYS A 33 8.63 -13.64 -12.20
N ASN A 34 8.31 -12.39 -11.86
CA ASN A 34 6.94 -11.86 -11.99
C ASN A 34 6.83 -10.58 -12.83
N ASP A 35 7.93 -9.96 -13.25
CA ASP A 35 7.89 -8.71 -14.00
C ASP A 35 8.62 -8.72 -15.35
N LYS A 36 7.83 -8.71 -16.43
CA LYS A 36 8.33 -8.66 -17.81
C LYS A 36 9.08 -7.37 -18.12
N VAL A 37 8.66 -6.23 -17.56
CA VAL A 37 9.34 -4.95 -17.80
C VAL A 37 10.75 -5.02 -17.22
N TYR A 38 10.87 -5.47 -15.97
CA TYR A 38 12.14 -5.74 -15.33
C TYR A 38 12.97 -6.81 -16.08
N GLN A 39 12.38 -7.92 -16.52
CA GLN A 39 13.09 -8.96 -17.28
C GLN A 39 13.70 -8.39 -18.58
N ASN A 40 12.93 -7.58 -19.30
CA ASN A 40 13.38 -6.93 -20.53
C ASN A 40 14.49 -5.91 -20.26
N LEU A 41 14.38 -5.17 -19.16
CA LEU A 41 15.41 -4.22 -18.73
C LEU A 41 16.70 -4.93 -18.31
N HIS A 42 16.56 -6.02 -17.55
CA HIS A 42 17.68 -6.82 -17.06
C HIS A 42 18.49 -7.39 -18.23
N GLY A 43 17.86 -8.01 -19.24
CA GLY A 43 18.48 -8.40 -20.51
C GLY A 43 19.99 -8.71 -20.43
N ASP A 44 20.78 -7.91 -21.16
CA ASP A 44 22.26 -7.92 -21.16
C ASP A 44 22.87 -6.94 -20.14
N ARG A 45 22.04 -6.22 -19.37
CA ARG A 45 22.50 -5.22 -18.40
C ARG A 45 22.81 -5.88 -17.06
N VAL A 46 23.77 -5.30 -16.34
CA VAL A 46 24.16 -5.79 -15.00
C VAL A 46 23.56 -4.89 -13.93
N VAL A 47 22.99 -5.48 -12.89
CA VAL A 47 22.57 -4.72 -11.70
C VAL A 47 23.83 -4.24 -10.99
N LYS A 48 23.98 -2.91 -10.88
CA LYS A 48 25.14 -2.27 -10.23
C LYS A 48 24.87 -1.92 -8.78
N ASP A 49 23.64 -1.56 -8.44
CA ASP A 49 23.29 -1.16 -7.08
C ASP A 49 21.81 -1.37 -6.80
N VAL A 50 21.49 -1.63 -5.54
CA VAL A 50 20.13 -1.71 -5.02
C VAL A 50 20.06 -0.90 -3.74
N THR A 51 19.33 0.21 -3.81
CA THR A 51 19.08 1.08 -2.66
C THR A 51 17.61 1.07 -2.28
N ALA A 52 17.33 1.42 -1.03
CA ALA A 52 15.99 1.59 -0.55
C ALA A 52 15.93 2.74 0.44
N TYR A 53 14.81 3.46 0.45
CA TYR A 53 14.52 4.48 1.44
C TYR A 53 13.04 4.49 1.78
N ASP A 54 12.73 4.89 3.00
CA ASP A 54 11.37 4.98 3.50
C ASP A 54 10.64 6.19 2.88
N VAL A 55 9.54 5.92 2.17
CA VAL A 55 8.64 6.92 1.58
C VAL A 55 7.33 7.04 2.36
N SER A 56 7.15 6.28 3.43
CA SER A 56 5.94 6.37 4.26
C SER A 56 5.80 7.77 4.85
N GLY A 57 6.89 8.37 5.33
CA GLY A 57 6.87 9.66 6.02
C GLY A 57 5.88 9.69 7.20
N GLY A 58 5.66 8.54 7.86
CA GLY A 58 4.61 8.35 8.89
C GLY A 58 3.18 8.23 8.34
N LYS A 59 2.99 8.24 7.02
CA LYS A 59 1.69 8.15 6.32
C LYS A 59 1.44 6.76 5.70
N GLY A 60 2.34 5.81 5.92
CA GLY A 60 2.20 4.41 5.48
C GLY A 60 1.16 3.61 6.26
N PHE A 61 0.35 4.29 7.08
CA PHE A 61 -0.57 3.69 8.04
C PHE A 61 0.19 2.71 8.95
N VAL A 62 -0.22 1.46 8.98
CA VAL A 62 0.37 0.40 9.81
C VAL A 62 1.55 -0.32 9.15
N SER A 63 2.21 0.33 8.19
CA SER A 63 3.29 -0.27 7.41
C SER A 63 4.38 0.73 7.09
N GLN A 64 5.61 0.23 7.07
CA GLN A 64 6.72 0.90 6.43
C GLN A 64 6.59 0.71 4.93
N VAL A 65 6.76 1.80 4.16
CA VAL A 65 6.68 1.76 2.70
C VAL A 65 8.04 2.19 2.17
N LEU A 66 8.80 1.23 1.65
CA LEU A 66 10.13 1.45 1.12
C LEU A 66 10.04 1.58 -0.40
N ARG A 67 10.65 2.64 -0.93
CA ARG A 67 10.92 2.73 -2.36
C ARG A 67 12.29 2.12 -2.63
N CYS A 68 12.30 1.00 -3.34
CA CYS A 68 13.52 0.35 -3.76
C CYS A 68 13.90 0.81 -5.18
N THR A 69 15.19 1.04 -5.39
CA THR A 69 15.76 1.52 -6.64
C THR A 69 16.83 0.54 -7.09
N VAL A 70 16.59 -0.12 -8.23
CA VAL A 70 17.53 -1.02 -8.87
C VAL A 70 18.23 -0.25 -9.99
N THR A 71 19.54 -0.06 -9.87
CA THR A 71 20.35 0.63 -10.87
C THR A 71 21.03 -0.40 -11.75
N PHE A 72 20.80 -0.28 -13.06
CA PHE A 72 21.43 -1.09 -14.10
C PHE A 72 22.55 -0.28 -14.76
N VAL A 73 23.58 -1.00 -15.18
CA VAL A 73 24.61 -0.48 -16.09
C VAL A 73 24.70 -1.38 -17.30
N ASP A 74 24.71 -0.75 -18.46
CA ASP A 74 25.02 -1.38 -19.73
C ASP A 74 26.53 -1.69 -19.77
N SER A 75 26.87 -2.95 -20.04
CA SER A 75 28.26 -3.43 -20.06
C SER A 75 29.11 -2.76 -21.13
N ASP A 76 28.50 -2.25 -22.19
CA ASP A 76 29.19 -1.75 -23.37
C ASP A 76 29.20 -0.22 -23.41
N THR A 77 28.11 0.42 -22.98
CA THR A 77 27.93 1.88 -23.08
C THR A 77 28.13 2.63 -21.78
N SER A 78 28.23 1.94 -20.64
CA SER A 78 28.19 2.54 -19.29
C SER A 78 26.94 3.38 -19.00
N ALA A 79 25.90 3.30 -19.85
CA ALA A 79 24.64 3.98 -19.63
C ALA A 79 23.96 3.42 -18.37
N LYS A 80 23.39 4.34 -17.57
CA LYS A 80 22.68 4.00 -16.33
C LYS A 80 21.18 4.04 -16.58
N GLU A 81 20.51 2.97 -16.20
CA GLU A 81 19.05 2.90 -16.19
C GLU A 81 18.58 2.51 -14.79
N VAL A 82 17.38 2.99 -14.42
CA VAL A 82 16.86 2.84 -13.07
C VAL A 82 15.47 2.25 -13.12
N TYR A 83 15.23 1.26 -12.27
CA TYR A 83 13.93 0.65 -12.07
C TYR A 83 13.48 0.84 -10.62
N HIS A 84 12.26 1.35 -10.44
CA HIS A 84 11.68 1.59 -9.12
C HIS A 84 10.58 0.57 -8.79
N THR A 85 10.57 0.14 -7.53
CA THR A 85 9.56 -0.76 -6.98
C THR A 85 9.28 -0.40 -5.52
N ILE A 86 8.18 -0.89 -4.96
CA ILE A 86 7.73 -0.63 -3.59
C ILE A 86 7.72 -1.93 -2.79
N LEU A 87 8.34 -1.89 -1.60
CA LEU A 87 8.09 -2.86 -0.54
C LEU A 87 7.23 -2.22 0.54
N LYS A 88 6.05 -2.77 0.77
CA LYS A 88 5.21 -2.42 1.92
C LYS A 88 5.30 -3.52 2.96
N ILE A 89 5.79 -3.17 4.15
CA ILE A 89 6.09 -4.11 5.23
C ILE A 89 5.26 -3.72 6.45
N PRO A 90 4.35 -4.57 6.94
CA PRO A 90 3.58 -4.28 8.14
C PRO A 90 4.51 -4.33 9.37
N GLY A 91 4.35 -3.36 10.26
CA GLY A 91 5.22 -3.22 11.42
C GLY A 91 4.50 -2.55 12.58
N MET A 92 4.84 -2.96 13.81
CA MET A 92 4.28 -2.34 15.01
C MET A 92 4.90 -0.96 15.29
N GLU A 93 6.15 -0.73 14.84
CA GLU A 93 6.78 0.59 15.01
C GLU A 93 5.94 1.67 14.32
N CYS A 94 5.39 1.38 13.13
CA CYS A 94 4.55 2.29 12.38
C CYS A 94 3.28 2.72 13.13
N LEU A 95 2.71 1.82 13.92
CA LEU A 95 1.52 2.12 14.71
C LEU A 95 1.84 3.00 15.92
N ASN A 96 3.01 2.79 16.55
CA ASN A 96 3.49 3.66 17.62
C ASN A 96 3.80 5.07 17.08
N GLU A 97 4.42 5.18 15.90
CA GLU A 97 4.65 6.47 15.25
C GLU A 97 3.35 7.18 14.86
N ALA A 98 2.36 6.43 14.38
CA ALA A 98 1.05 7.00 14.06
C ALA A 98 0.35 7.56 15.31
N LYS A 99 0.52 6.91 16.47
CA LYS A 99 0.03 7.41 17.76
C LYS A 99 0.70 8.74 18.14
N GLU A 100 2.00 8.87 17.94
CA GLU A 100 2.74 10.09 18.30
C GLU A 100 2.42 11.27 17.37
N LYS A 101 2.16 11.00 16.10
CA LYS A 101 1.99 12.02 15.06
C LYS A 101 0.53 12.42 14.81
N CYS A 102 -0.42 11.64 15.29
CA CYS A 102 -1.84 11.91 15.11
C CYS A 102 -2.53 11.96 16.48
N ASP A 103 -3.25 13.05 16.76
CA ASP A 103 -4.18 13.19 17.91
C ASP A 103 -5.41 12.26 17.73
N PHE A 104 -5.16 10.97 17.55
CA PHE A 104 -6.20 9.96 17.48
C PHE A 104 -6.55 9.47 18.87
N ASP A 105 -7.84 9.49 19.18
CA ASP A 105 -8.37 8.89 20.39
C ASP A 105 -8.32 7.37 20.27
N PHE A 106 -7.26 6.81 20.85
CA PHE A 106 -6.97 5.39 20.89
C PHE A 106 -7.40 4.76 22.23
N ASP A 107 -8.39 5.32 22.93
CA ASP A 107 -8.82 4.84 24.27
C ASP A 107 -9.13 3.33 24.31
N ASN A 108 -9.66 2.76 23.22
CA ASN A 108 -9.88 1.31 23.10
C ASN A 108 -8.60 0.53 22.76
N TYR A 109 -7.65 1.15 22.06
CA TYR A 109 -6.36 0.56 21.72
C TYR A 109 -5.38 0.57 22.89
N GLU A 110 -5.41 1.56 23.79
CA GLU A 110 -4.60 1.52 25.01
C GLU A 110 -5.00 0.35 25.93
N LYS A 111 -6.29 0.03 25.96
CA LYS A 111 -6.85 -1.09 26.73
C LYS A 111 -6.65 -2.45 26.05
N ALA A 112 -6.37 -2.48 24.75
CA ALA A 112 -6.15 -3.71 24.01
C ALA A 112 -4.83 -4.38 24.40
N THR A 113 -4.83 -5.70 24.53
CA THR A 113 -3.59 -6.43 24.82
C THR A 113 -2.66 -6.36 23.62
N ASN A 114 -1.34 -6.54 23.83
CA ASN A 114 -0.39 -6.65 22.72
C ASN A 114 -0.82 -7.72 21.71
N LYS A 115 -1.39 -8.83 22.19
CA LYS A 115 -1.87 -9.91 21.33
C LYS A 115 -3.00 -9.44 20.41
N ASP A 116 -3.94 -8.65 20.90
CA ASP A 116 -5.07 -8.14 20.11
C ASP A 116 -4.57 -7.20 19.01
N LYS A 117 -3.62 -6.32 19.35
CA LYS A 117 -2.97 -5.40 18.41
C LYS A 117 -2.27 -6.15 17.28
N TYR A 118 -1.44 -7.13 17.62
CA TYR A 118 -0.78 -7.97 16.62
C TYR A 118 -1.79 -8.74 15.76
N THR A 119 -2.86 -9.28 16.37
CA THR A 119 -3.89 -10.02 15.64
C THR A 119 -4.55 -9.13 14.60
N PHE A 120 -5.01 -7.95 15.01
CA PHE A 120 -5.61 -6.95 14.12
C PHE A 120 -4.70 -6.59 12.94
N MET A 121 -3.42 -6.33 13.21
CA MET A 121 -2.43 -5.97 12.20
C MET A 121 -2.17 -7.10 11.20
N THR A 122 -2.05 -8.33 11.70
CA THR A 122 -1.89 -9.51 10.84
C THR A 122 -3.13 -9.75 9.99
N GLU A 123 -4.34 -9.51 10.53
CA GLU A 123 -5.60 -9.63 9.79
C GLU A 123 -5.70 -8.57 8.68
N ILE A 124 -5.39 -7.30 8.95
CA ILE A 124 -5.37 -6.23 7.92
C ILE A 124 -4.40 -6.54 6.79
N HIS A 125 -3.15 -6.90 7.13
CA HIS A 125 -2.15 -7.23 6.11
C HIS A 125 -2.55 -8.47 5.30
N LYS A 126 -3.17 -9.46 5.95
CA LYS A 126 -3.70 -10.65 5.28
C LYS A 126 -4.82 -10.27 4.31
N PHE A 127 -5.74 -9.39 4.69
CA PHE A 127 -6.80 -8.91 3.81
C PHE A 127 -6.24 -8.14 2.62
N GLU A 128 -5.23 -7.31 2.83
CA GLU A 128 -4.57 -6.61 1.73
C GLU A 128 -3.87 -7.59 0.76
N CYS A 129 -3.16 -8.59 1.29
CA CYS A 129 -2.57 -9.65 0.47
C CYS A 129 -3.63 -10.40 -0.34
N ASP A 130 -4.76 -10.72 0.28
CA ASP A 130 -5.87 -11.45 -0.32
C ASP A 130 -6.57 -10.63 -1.41
N PHE A 131 -6.79 -9.33 -1.16
CA PHE A 131 -7.28 -8.39 -2.17
C PHE A 131 -6.42 -8.40 -3.42
N TYR A 132 -5.10 -8.26 -3.27
CA TYR A 132 -4.20 -8.25 -4.41
C TYR A 132 -4.16 -9.59 -5.15
N LYS A 133 -4.22 -10.72 -4.42
CA LYS A 133 -4.20 -12.07 -5.00
C LYS A 133 -5.48 -12.41 -5.77
N ASN A 134 -6.64 -12.08 -5.20
CA ASN A 134 -7.91 -12.68 -5.60
C ASN A 134 -8.90 -11.67 -6.20
N LEU A 135 -8.79 -10.38 -5.86
CA LEU A 135 -9.80 -9.38 -6.24
C LEU A 135 -9.32 -8.42 -7.34
N THR A 136 -8.01 -8.21 -7.52
CA THR A 136 -7.53 -7.27 -8.54
C THR A 136 -7.81 -7.69 -9.98
N THR A 137 -7.97 -8.98 -10.24
CA THR A 137 -8.27 -9.53 -11.57
C THR A 137 -9.73 -9.37 -11.98
N ILE A 138 -10.62 -9.13 -11.01
CA ILE A 138 -12.07 -9.03 -11.22
C ILE A 138 -12.59 -7.59 -11.11
N ILE A 139 -11.80 -6.66 -10.55
CA ILE A 139 -12.19 -5.25 -10.43
C ILE A 139 -11.63 -4.44 -11.59
N ASP A 140 -12.45 -3.53 -12.12
CA ASP A 140 -12.03 -2.56 -13.15
C ASP A 140 -11.54 -1.27 -12.47
N VAL A 141 -10.49 -1.43 -11.66
CA VAL A 141 -9.82 -0.32 -10.96
C VAL A 141 -8.32 -0.42 -11.24
N PRO A 142 -7.66 0.67 -11.65
CA PRO A 142 -6.22 0.69 -11.78
C PRO A 142 -5.56 0.36 -10.44
N CYS A 143 -4.93 -0.82 -10.37
CA CYS A 143 -4.15 -1.27 -9.22
C CYS A 143 -2.66 -1.35 -9.60
N PRO A 144 -1.74 -1.17 -8.64
CA PRO A 144 -0.34 -1.46 -8.89
C PRO A 144 -0.20 -2.95 -9.25
N LYS A 145 0.71 -3.24 -10.18
CA LYS A 145 1.09 -4.62 -10.41
C LYS A 145 1.78 -5.17 -9.16
N VAL A 146 1.28 -6.26 -8.61
CA VAL A 146 1.90 -6.93 -7.47
C VAL A 146 2.80 -8.06 -7.96
N PHE A 147 4.07 -8.00 -7.57
CA PHE A 147 5.08 -8.99 -7.96
C PHE A 147 5.06 -10.19 -7.01
N LYS A 148 4.90 -9.95 -5.71
CA LYS A 148 4.87 -10.99 -4.69
C LYS A 148 4.26 -10.48 -3.40
N THR A 149 3.56 -11.35 -2.68
CA THR A 149 3.09 -11.07 -1.32
C THR A 149 3.49 -12.18 -0.37
N ARG A 150 3.64 -11.83 0.91
CA ARG A 150 3.91 -12.76 2.00
C ARG A 150 3.08 -12.32 3.20
N GLU A 151 2.28 -13.23 3.74
CA GLU A 151 1.47 -12.96 4.94
C GLU A 151 2.37 -12.82 6.17
N TRP A 152 1.93 -12.00 7.11
CA TRP A 152 2.61 -11.82 8.38
C TRP A 152 2.17 -12.92 9.36
N ILE A 153 3.12 -13.75 9.80
CA ILE A 153 2.90 -14.76 10.82
C ILE A 153 3.69 -14.37 12.06
N LEU A 154 2.98 -14.03 13.14
CA LEU A 154 3.57 -13.53 14.38
C LEU A 154 4.72 -14.44 14.88
N LYS A 155 5.88 -13.84 15.16
CA LYS A 155 7.12 -14.49 15.63
C LYS A 155 7.72 -15.56 14.69
N LYS A 156 7.19 -15.73 13.47
CA LYS A 156 7.67 -16.74 12.52
C LYS A 156 8.12 -16.13 11.19
N GLN A 157 7.39 -15.15 10.68
CA GLN A 157 7.60 -14.64 9.33
C GLN A 157 7.09 -13.21 9.21
N GLU A 158 7.94 -12.27 8.77
CA GLU A 158 7.55 -10.90 8.47
C GLU A 158 6.67 -10.83 7.21
N GLY A 159 5.63 -9.99 7.22
CA GLY A 159 4.78 -9.77 6.06
C GLY A 159 5.44 -8.85 5.02
N VAL A 160 5.04 -8.95 3.75
CA VAL A 160 5.39 -7.94 2.73
C VAL A 160 4.42 -7.97 1.56
N ILE A 161 4.25 -6.81 0.92
CA ILE A 161 3.70 -6.68 -0.43
C ILE A 161 4.77 -5.99 -1.28
N HIS A 162 5.23 -6.68 -2.32
CA HIS A 162 6.18 -6.15 -3.30
C HIS A 162 5.42 -5.83 -4.58
N MET A 163 5.44 -4.56 -4.97
CA MET A 163 4.57 -4.05 -6.03
C MET A 163 5.18 -2.88 -6.80
N GLU A 164 4.60 -2.59 -7.95
CA GLU A 164 4.95 -1.49 -8.84
C GLU A 164 4.96 -0.14 -8.11
N ASP A 165 5.95 0.69 -8.44
CA ASP A 165 5.98 2.09 -8.03
C ASP A 165 5.09 2.96 -8.94
N LEU A 166 4.00 3.47 -8.38
CA LEU A 166 3.05 4.32 -9.08
C LEU A 166 3.42 5.82 -9.03
N THR A 167 4.51 6.24 -8.38
CA THR A 167 4.81 7.67 -8.17
C THR A 167 4.91 8.51 -9.46
N LEU A 168 5.25 7.89 -10.59
CA LEU A 168 5.29 8.58 -11.89
C LEU A 168 3.90 8.81 -12.51
N ARG A 169 2.89 8.04 -12.10
CA ARG A 169 1.54 8.05 -12.72
C ARG A 169 0.39 8.23 -11.72
N GLY A 170 0.70 8.27 -10.43
CA GLY A 170 -0.24 8.38 -9.33
C GLY A 170 0.19 9.46 -8.35
N LYS A 171 -0.80 10.04 -7.66
CA LYS A 171 -0.59 11.02 -6.60
C LYS A 171 -1.50 10.69 -5.43
N THR A 172 -0.94 10.67 -4.23
CA THR A 172 -1.74 10.69 -2.99
C THR A 172 -2.30 12.09 -2.81
N LEU A 173 -3.63 12.20 -2.75
CA LEU A 173 -4.29 13.47 -2.52
C LEU A 173 -4.57 13.66 -1.04
N SER A 174 -4.31 14.86 -0.53
CA SER A 174 -4.78 15.28 0.79
C SER A 174 -6.26 15.64 0.72
N PHE A 175 -7.01 15.45 1.82
CA PHE A 175 -8.42 15.84 1.91
C PHE A 175 -8.69 17.32 1.60
N PHE A 176 -7.68 18.18 1.78
CA PHE A 176 -7.78 19.61 1.52
C PHE A 176 -7.43 20.01 0.08
N GLU A 177 -6.97 19.08 -0.75
CA GLU A 177 -6.70 19.36 -2.15
C GLU A 177 -7.98 19.33 -2.98
N ASN A 178 -8.16 20.34 -3.83
CA ASN A 178 -9.31 20.41 -4.72
C ASN A 178 -9.18 19.34 -5.82
N ILE A 179 -10.28 18.60 -6.04
CA ILE A 179 -10.44 17.70 -7.18
C ILE A 179 -11.45 18.29 -8.16
N ASN A 180 -11.17 18.15 -9.46
CA ASN A 180 -12.09 18.60 -10.49
C ASN A 180 -13.22 17.58 -10.73
N LEU A 181 -14.29 18.02 -11.40
CA LEU A 181 -15.46 17.17 -11.68
C LEU A 181 -15.10 15.90 -12.46
N THR A 182 -14.11 15.95 -13.35
CA THR A 182 -13.64 14.78 -14.10
C THR A 182 -13.03 13.74 -13.17
N GLN A 183 -12.18 14.15 -12.23
CA GLN A 183 -11.59 13.27 -11.21
C GLN A 183 -12.67 12.66 -10.32
N VAL A 184 -13.65 13.44 -9.85
CA VAL A 184 -14.79 12.93 -9.07
C VAL A 184 -15.55 11.86 -9.85
N LYS A 185 -15.87 12.12 -11.13
CA LYS A 185 -16.55 11.15 -11.99
C LYS A 185 -15.72 9.87 -12.20
N CYS A 186 -14.40 9.98 -12.31
CA CYS A 186 -13.52 8.81 -12.39
C CYS A 186 -13.56 7.99 -11.10
N ILE A 187 -13.44 8.63 -9.93
CA ILE A 187 -13.49 7.95 -8.63
C ILE A 187 -14.82 7.23 -8.44
N ILE A 188 -15.95 7.91 -8.67
CA ILE A 188 -17.29 7.32 -8.53
C ILE A 188 -17.47 6.13 -9.46
N ARG A 189 -17.00 6.24 -10.72
CA ARG A 189 -17.08 5.13 -11.68
C ARG A 189 -16.27 3.92 -11.25
N HIS A 190 -15.04 4.11 -10.80
CA HIS A 190 -14.20 3.01 -10.30
C HIS A 190 -14.80 2.36 -9.05
N LEU A 191 -15.34 3.16 -8.10
CA LEU A 191 -16.04 2.63 -6.93
C LEU A 191 -17.30 1.84 -7.31
N ALA A 192 -18.08 2.35 -8.26
CA ALA A 192 -19.27 1.66 -8.75
C ALA A 192 -18.91 0.33 -9.43
N HIS A 193 -17.88 0.29 -10.27
CA HIS A 193 -17.39 -0.95 -10.89
C HIS A 193 -16.85 -1.93 -9.85
N MET A 194 -16.07 -1.45 -8.88
CA MET A 194 -15.55 -2.28 -7.79
C MET A 194 -16.69 -2.92 -7.00
N HIS A 195 -17.67 -2.13 -6.54
CA HIS A 195 -18.84 -2.67 -5.82
C HIS A 195 -19.65 -3.63 -6.67
N LYS A 196 -19.93 -3.30 -7.93
CA LYS A 196 -20.65 -4.19 -8.85
C LYS A 196 -19.94 -5.53 -8.97
N ASN A 197 -18.63 -5.52 -9.21
CA ASN A 197 -17.86 -6.75 -9.46
C ASN A 197 -17.73 -7.59 -8.19
N ILE A 198 -17.50 -6.98 -7.03
CA ILE A 198 -17.47 -7.67 -5.73
C ILE A 198 -18.83 -8.27 -5.37
N LEU A 199 -19.94 -7.58 -5.67
CA LEU A 199 -21.28 -8.13 -5.43
C LEU A 199 -21.68 -9.21 -6.44
N SER A 200 -20.93 -9.34 -7.54
CA SER A 200 -21.21 -10.32 -8.60
C SER A 200 -20.33 -11.58 -8.53
N ILE A 201 -19.33 -11.62 -7.63
CA ILE A 201 -18.56 -12.84 -7.40
C ILE A 201 -19.32 -13.82 -6.53
N ASP A 202 -18.96 -15.10 -6.69
CA ASP A 202 -19.49 -16.19 -5.88
C ASP A 202 -19.40 -15.84 -4.38
N PRO A 203 -20.52 -15.87 -3.65
CA PRO A 203 -20.52 -15.66 -2.20
C PRO A 203 -19.49 -16.51 -1.46
N GLU A 204 -19.15 -17.72 -1.91
CA GLU A 204 -18.11 -18.56 -1.27
C GLU A 204 -16.71 -17.91 -1.29
N ILE A 205 -16.46 -16.97 -2.21
CA ILE A 205 -15.19 -16.25 -2.31
C ILE A 205 -15.06 -15.22 -1.19
N TRP A 206 -16.13 -14.57 -0.73
CA TRP A 206 -16.05 -13.43 0.20
C TRP A 206 -16.88 -13.58 1.49
N HIS A 207 -17.96 -14.35 1.46
CA HIS A 207 -18.87 -14.52 2.59
C HIS A 207 -18.14 -15.17 3.78
N GLY A 208 -18.33 -14.61 4.98
CA GLY A 208 -17.64 -15.08 6.19
C GLY A 208 -16.15 -14.72 6.29
N LYS A 209 -15.48 -14.31 5.21
CA LYS A 209 -14.03 -14.01 5.22
C LYS A 209 -13.69 -12.62 5.71
N TYR A 210 -14.58 -11.65 5.52
CA TYR A 210 -14.34 -10.22 5.84
C TYR A 210 -15.29 -9.65 6.92
N VAL A 211 -15.81 -10.50 7.80
CA VAL A 211 -16.85 -10.13 8.79
C VAL A 211 -16.31 -9.14 9.84
N LYS A 212 -15.07 -9.32 10.31
CA LYS A 212 -14.46 -8.45 11.33
C LYS A 212 -14.08 -7.06 10.81
N THR A 213 -13.93 -6.91 9.50
CA THR A 213 -13.56 -5.63 8.89
C THR A 213 -14.70 -4.62 8.96
N GLN A 214 -15.96 -5.06 9.10
CA GLN A 214 -17.10 -4.15 9.26
C GLN A 214 -17.12 -3.48 10.64
N GLU A 215 -16.75 -4.19 11.70
CA GLU A 215 -16.57 -3.62 13.05
C GLU A 215 -15.37 -2.67 13.06
N ALA A 216 -14.24 -3.10 12.46
CA ALA A 216 -13.07 -2.23 12.28
C ALA A 216 -13.34 -1.00 11.41
N LEU A 217 -14.23 -1.10 10.41
CA LEU A 217 -14.68 0.03 9.59
C LEU A 217 -15.64 0.93 10.35
N ALA A 218 -16.44 0.41 11.28
CA ALA A 218 -17.27 1.22 12.16
C ALA A 218 -16.40 2.03 13.14
N ASP A 219 -15.32 1.43 13.65
CA ASP A 219 -14.30 2.14 14.44
C ASP A 219 -13.55 3.17 13.56
N CYS A 220 -13.25 2.84 12.31
CA CYS A 220 -12.68 3.81 11.37
C CYS A 220 -13.67 4.92 10.97
N ALA A 221 -14.97 4.64 10.91
CA ALA A 221 -15.97 5.67 10.65
C ALA A 221 -16.07 6.65 11.83
N GLN A 222 -15.84 6.19 13.06
CA GLN A 222 -15.66 7.06 14.22
C GLN A 222 -14.39 7.92 14.11
N LEU A 223 -13.31 7.45 13.45
CA LEU A 223 -12.12 8.27 13.13
C LEU A 223 -12.46 9.48 12.23
N PHE A 224 -13.54 9.41 11.44
CA PHE A 224 -13.96 10.48 10.53
C PHE A 224 -15.12 11.34 11.04
N ALA A 225 -15.81 10.91 12.11
CA ALA A 225 -16.93 11.63 12.72
C ALA A 225 -16.58 13.04 13.28
N PRO A 226 -15.37 13.30 13.84
CA PRO A 226 -15.02 14.62 14.36
C PRO A 226 -14.93 15.71 13.29
N MET A 227 -14.80 15.34 12.01
CA MET A 227 -14.66 16.31 10.91
C MET A 227 -16.00 17.01 10.55
N GLU A 228 -17.14 16.46 10.95
CA GLU A 228 -18.45 17.09 10.72
C GLU A 228 -18.78 18.19 11.75
N ALA A 229 -18.25 18.08 12.97
CA ALA A 229 -18.67 18.93 14.09
C ALA A 229 -18.26 20.42 13.98
N PRO A 230 -17.05 20.79 13.49
CA PRO A 230 -16.66 22.20 13.35
C PRO A 230 -17.39 22.90 12.20
N PHE A 231 -17.63 22.19 11.08
CA PHE A 231 -18.31 22.74 9.90
C PHE A 231 -19.79 23.03 10.17
N LEU A 232 -20.47 22.18 10.96
CA LEU A 232 -21.86 22.39 11.36
C LEU A 232 -22.06 23.54 12.36
N LYS A 233 -21.06 23.83 13.22
CA LYS A 233 -21.11 24.97 14.14
C LYS A 233 -20.93 26.30 13.43
N LYS A 234 -20.16 26.36 12.34
CA LYS A 234 -19.92 27.59 11.58
C LYS A 234 -21.07 27.94 10.63
N SER A 235 -21.69 26.94 9.98
CA SER A 235 -22.82 27.19 9.06
C SER A 235 -24.10 27.68 9.75
N LYS A 236 -24.34 27.29 11.01
CA LYS A 236 -25.45 27.82 11.82
C LYS A 236 -25.32 29.32 12.14
N ARG A 237 -24.12 29.91 12.11
CA ARG A 237 -23.91 31.35 12.37
C ARG A 237 -24.09 32.24 11.14
N GLU A 238 -24.05 31.68 9.93
CA GLU A 238 -24.02 32.48 8.68
C GLU A 238 -25.27 32.33 7.79
N GLY A 239 -26.30 31.60 8.22
CA GLY A 239 -27.59 31.54 7.52
C GLY A 239 -27.55 30.98 6.09
N LYS A 240 -26.43 30.40 5.66
CA LYS A 240 -26.27 29.77 4.34
C LYS A 240 -26.50 28.26 4.46
N SER A 241 -27.67 27.83 4.01
CA SER A 241 -28.01 26.40 3.86
C SER A 241 -27.27 25.85 2.65
N TYR A 242 -26.10 25.25 2.87
CA TYR A 242 -25.53 24.33 1.90
C TYR A 242 -26.11 22.94 2.18
N MET A 243 -26.68 22.29 1.18
CA MET A 243 -26.98 20.85 1.23
C MET A 243 -25.68 20.11 1.54
N ALA A 244 -25.44 19.84 2.82
CA ALA A 244 -24.45 18.89 3.25
C ALA A 244 -24.90 17.53 2.72
N LEU A 245 -24.09 16.92 1.85
CA LEU A 245 -24.27 15.53 1.43
C LEU A 245 -24.34 14.66 2.68
N ARG A 246 -25.56 14.29 3.07
CA ARG A 246 -25.80 13.08 3.87
C ARG A 246 -25.49 11.89 2.97
N LEU A 247 -24.21 11.54 2.84
CA LEU A 247 -23.83 10.16 2.59
C LEU A 247 -24.03 9.38 3.89
N LYS A 248 -25.31 9.22 4.27
CA LYS A 248 -25.69 8.10 5.12
C LYS A 248 -25.38 6.87 4.29
N TYR A 249 -24.33 6.19 4.71
CA TYR A 249 -23.91 4.88 4.25
C TYR A 249 -25.10 4.03 3.81
N LEU A 250 -25.04 3.63 2.54
CA LEU A 250 -25.84 2.60 1.93
C LEU A 250 -25.39 1.21 2.46
N PHE A 251 -25.36 1.03 3.78
CA PHE A 251 -25.15 -0.27 4.45
C PHE A 251 -26.45 -0.78 5.09
N LEU A 252 -27.54 -0.60 4.36
CA LEU A 252 -28.80 -1.28 4.60
C LEU A 252 -29.36 -1.69 3.24
N ILE A 253 -28.84 -2.80 2.71
CA ILE A 253 -29.56 -3.60 1.73
C ILE A 253 -29.36 -5.08 2.14
N ASN A 254 -30.34 -5.52 2.94
CA ASN A 254 -30.78 -6.89 3.29
C ASN A 254 -29.73 -7.97 3.55
#